data_AF-A0A357KLZ5-F1
#
_entry.id   AF-A0A357KLZ5-F1
#
_cell.length_a   1.000
_cell.length_b   1.000
_cell.length_c   1.000
_cell.angle_alpha   90.00
_cell.angle_beta   90.00
_cell.angle_gamma   90.00
#
_symmetry.space_group_name_H-M   'P 1'
#
loop_
_entity.id
_entity.type
_entity.pdbx_description
1 polymer ?
#
loop_
_entity_poly.entity_id
_entity_poly.type
_entity_poly.pdbx_seq_one_letter_code
_entity_poly.pdbx_strand_id
1 'polypeptide(L)'
;MKIGLKAGLLTSVILLLSCASFPVQELSDARQAIDAAESANASNLAAVEYQEARILLKDADRFIAEGRYDLAKKVARKAKKSAMQARRKAIESAH
;
A
#
# COMPACT_ATOMS: atom_id res chain seq x y z
N MET A 1 18.00 1.79 54.14
CA MET A 1 16.86 2.38 53.42
C MET A 1 16.31 1.32 52.47
N LYS A 2 15.10 0.80 52.70
CA LYS A 2 14.48 -0.24 51.86
C LYS A 2 13.86 0.43 50.63
N ILE A 3 14.46 0.21 49.46
CA ILE A 3 13.91 0.67 48.16
C ILE A 3 12.79 -0.31 47.77
N GLY A 4 11.55 0.15 47.89
CA GLY A 4 10.37 -0.60 47.51
C GLY A 4 10.32 -0.81 46.00
N LEU A 5 10.23 -2.07 45.59
CA LEU A 5 9.95 -2.51 44.23
C LEU A 5 8.55 -2.01 43.84
N LYS A 6 8.48 -0.84 43.19
CA LYS A 6 7.25 -0.30 42.60
C LYS A 6 7.12 -0.79 41.17
N ALA A 7 6.05 -1.54 40.94
CA ALA A 7 5.33 -1.77 39.70
C ALA A 7 6.06 -1.33 38.43
N GLY A 8 6.56 -2.33 37.70
CA GLY A 8 7.04 -2.13 36.35
C GLY A 8 5.96 -1.49 35.48
N LEU A 9 6.32 -0.39 34.83
CA LEU A 9 5.81 -0.06 33.52
C LEU A 9 6.97 0.55 32.76
N LEU A 10 7.57 -0.31 31.92
CA LEU A 10 8.62 0.03 30.98
C LEU A 10 8.22 1.28 30.19
N THR A 11 9.10 2.28 30.26
CA THR A 11 9.06 3.53 29.52
C THR A 11 9.05 3.24 28.02
N SER A 12 7.88 3.31 27.37
CA SER A 12 7.79 3.24 25.91
C SER A 12 8.04 4.63 25.32
N VAL A 13 9.32 4.92 25.04
CA VAL A 13 9.71 6.09 24.25
C VAL A 13 9.35 5.81 22.80
N ILE A 14 8.24 6.40 22.33
CA ILE A 14 7.88 6.38 20.91
C ILE A 14 8.74 7.43 20.20
N LEU A 15 9.82 6.97 19.57
CA LEU A 15 10.64 7.78 18.66
C LEU A 15 9.88 7.92 17.33
N LEU A 16 9.24 9.07 17.13
CA LEU A 16 8.66 9.46 15.84
C LEU A 16 9.78 9.87 14.88
N LEU A 17 10.41 8.88 14.23
CA LEU A 17 11.33 9.12 13.13
C LEU A 17 10.54 9.39 11.85
N SER A 18 10.11 10.64 11.64
CA SER A 18 9.67 11.12 10.32
C SER A 18 10.88 11.54 9.49
N CYS A 19 11.71 10.58 9.09
CA CYS A 19 12.62 10.79 7.96
C CYS A 19 11.81 10.58 6.67
N ALA A 20 12.06 11.37 5.63
CA ALA A 20 11.48 11.19 4.30
C ALA A 20 11.81 9.77 3.79
N SER A 21 10.91 8.83 4.09
CA SER A 21 11.20 7.41 4.01
C SER A 21 10.58 6.83 2.76
N PHE A 22 11.34 5.95 2.11
CA PHE A 22 10.88 5.10 1.03
C PHE A 22 9.45 4.59 1.31
N PRO A 23 8.49 4.72 0.38
CA PRO A 23 7.07 4.46 0.62
C PRO A 23 6.74 2.95 0.62
N VAL A 24 7.38 2.18 1.51
CA VAL A 24 7.23 0.72 1.61
C VAL A 24 5.77 0.34 1.84
N GLN A 25 5.08 1.08 2.72
CA GLN A 25 3.70 0.79 3.07
C GLN A 25 2.77 0.99 1.86
N GLU A 26 2.87 2.12 1.16
CA GLU A 26 2.03 2.37 -0.01
C GLU A 26 2.27 1.37 -1.15
N LEU A 27 3.52 0.97 -1.39
CA LEU A 27 3.84 -0.02 -2.41
C LEU A 27 3.33 -1.42 -2.03
N SER A 28 3.46 -1.80 -0.75
CA SER A 28 2.93 -3.07 -0.24
C SER A 28 1.41 -3.12 -0.34
N ASP A 29 0.73 -2.06 0.09
CA ASP A 29 -0.73 -1.93 -0.01
C ASP A 29 -1.22 -2.02 -1.48
N ALA A 30 -0.49 -1.38 -2.41
CA ALA A 30 -0.85 -1.40 -3.83
C ALA A 30 -0.72 -2.82 -4.41
N ARG A 31 0.37 -3.53 -4.09
CA ARG A 31 0.59 -4.93 -4.52
C ARG A 31 -0.50 -5.85 -4.00
N GLN A 32 -0.76 -5.80 -2.70
CA GLN A 32 -1.83 -6.60 -2.07
C GLN A 32 -3.20 -6.31 -2.67
N ALA A 33 -3.49 -5.05 -3.01
CA ALA A 33 -4.75 -4.69 -3.66
C ALA A 33 -4.86 -5.24 -5.09
N ILE A 34 -3.76 -5.26 -5.85
CA ILE A 34 -3.71 -5.86 -7.20
C ILE A 34 -3.91 -7.38 -7.11
N ASP A 35 -3.22 -8.06 -6.19
CA ASP A 35 -3.36 -9.50 -5.98
C ASP A 35 -4.80 -9.87 -5.61
N ALA A 36 -5.44 -9.04 -4.76
CA ALA A 36 -6.85 -9.21 -4.41
C ALA A 36 -7.80 -8.96 -5.59
N ALA A 37 -7.48 -8.05 -6.51
CA ALA A 37 -8.25 -7.82 -7.73
C ALA A 37 -8.09 -8.99 -8.71
N GLU A 38 -6.86 -9.49 -8.89
CA GLU A 38 -6.57 -10.66 -9.72
C GLU A 38 -7.29 -11.91 -9.22
N SER A 39 -7.29 -12.12 -7.89
CA SER A 39 -8.03 -13.21 -7.24
C SER A 39 -9.55 -13.14 -7.48
N ALA A 40 -10.09 -11.95 -7.77
CA ALA A 40 -11.48 -11.75 -8.16
C ALA A 40 -11.71 -11.82 -9.68
N ASN A 41 -10.72 -12.29 -10.45
CA ASN A 41 -10.74 -12.35 -11.91
C ASN A 41 -10.89 -10.97 -12.60
N ALA A 42 -10.40 -9.91 -11.96
CA ALA A 42 -10.50 -8.55 -12.49
C ALA A 42 -9.73 -8.34 -13.80
N SER A 43 -8.73 -9.18 -14.10
CA SER A 43 -8.04 -9.17 -15.39
C SER A 43 -9.00 -9.39 -16.57
N ASN A 44 -10.09 -10.13 -16.37
CA ASN A 44 -11.12 -10.39 -17.38
C ASN A 44 -12.37 -9.53 -17.19
N LEU A 45 -12.86 -9.42 -15.95
CA LEU A 45 -14.14 -8.80 -15.64
C LEU A 45 -14.05 -7.27 -15.45
N ALA A 46 -12.86 -6.75 -15.16
CA ALA A 46 -12.62 -5.33 -14.91
C ALA A 46 -11.24 -4.90 -15.46
N ALA A 47 -10.97 -5.32 -16.70
CA ALA A 47 -9.63 -5.23 -17.30
C ALA A 47 -9.06 -3.81 -17.35
N VAL A 48 -9.91 -2.79 -17.54
CA VAL A 48 -9.47 -1.39 -17.64
C VAL A 48 -8.82 -0.93 -16.34
N GLU A 49 -9.53 -1.04 -15.21
CA GLU A 49 -9.00 -0.66 -13.90
C GLU A 49 -7.85 -1.59 -13.45
N TYR A 50 -7.94 -2.88 -13.77
CA TYR A 50 -6.86 -3.81 -13.43
C TYR A 50 -5.55 -3.43 -14.15
N GLN A 51 -5.59 -3.11 -15.45
CA GLN A 51 -4.41 -2.66 -16.18
C GLN A 51 -3.92 -1.29 -15.71
N GLU A 52 -4.82 -0.35 -15.44
CA GLU A 52 -4.45 0.96 -14.89
C GLU A 52 -3.69 0.79 -13.56
N ALA A 53 -4.18 -0.06 -12.65
CA ALA A 53 -3.51 -0.35 -11.38
C ALA A 53 -2.08 -0.87 -11.58
N ARG A 54 -1.88 -1.81 -12.52
CA ARG A 54 -0.56 -2.37 -12.84
C ARG A 54 0.38 -1.34 -13.46
N ILE A 55 -0.11 -0.50 -14.37
CA ILE A 55 0.67 0.59 -14.98
C ILE A 55 1.11 1.58 -13.91
N LEU A 56 0.20 1.99 -13.03
CA LEU A 56 0.50 2.90 -11.93
C LEU A 56 1.52 2.29 -10.96
N LEU A 57 1.43 1.00 -10.61
CA LEU A 57 2.44 0.36 -9.75
C LEU A 57 3.83 0.37 -10.43
N LYS A 58 3.90 0.09 -11.73
CA LYS A 58 5.15 0.19 -12.50
C LYS A 58 5.71 1.60 -12.52
N ASP A 59 4.86 2.62 -12.67
CA ASP A 59 5.28 4.02 -12.57
C ASP A 59 5.77 4.38 -11.17
N ALA A 60 5.14 3.85 -10.12
CA ALA A 60 5.62 4.04 -8.75
C ALA A 60 7.02 3.44 -8.55
N ASP A 61 7.26 2.22 -9.04
CA ASP A 61 8.59 1.58 -9.01
C ASP A 61 9.62 2.37 -9.82
N ARG A 62 9.23 2.96 -10.96
CA ARG A 62 10.10 3.87 -11.73
C ARG A 62 10.45 5.12 -10.92
N PHE A 63 9.49 5.74 -10.26
CA PHE A 63 9.76 6.90 -9.40
C PHE A 63 10.64 6.57 -8.19
N ILE A 64 10.57 5.34 -7.66
CA ILE A 64 11.54 4.85 -6.67
C ILE A 64 12.95 4.85 -7.25
N ALA A 65 13.14 4.27 -8.44
CA ALA A 65 14.45 4.21 -9.09
C ALA A 65 15.04 5.60 -9.38
N GLU A 66 14.18 6.58 -9.64
CA GLU A 66 14.57 7.99 -9.85
C GLU A 66 14.76 8.79 -8.54
N GLY A 67 14.58 8.17 -7.36
CA GLY A 67 14.64 8.86 -6.06
C GLY A 67 13.47 9.80 -5.79
N ARG A 68 12.42 9.77 -6.61
CA ARG A 68 11.23 10.64 -6.50
C ARG A 68 10.17 10.02 -5.57
N TYR A 69 10.52 9.85 -4.30
CA TYR A 69 9.69 9.11 -3.33
C TYR A 69 8.30 9.69 -3.10
N ASP A 70 8.13 11.01 -3.12
CA ASP A 70 6.80 11.64 -2.99
C ASP A 70 5.88 11.33 -4.18
N LEU A 71 6.45 11.26 -5.39
CA LEU A 71 5.70 10.86 -6.58
C LEU A 71 5.38 9.37 -6.52
N ALA A 72 6.35 8.53 -6.16
CA ALA A 72 6.14 7.09 -5.98
C ALA A 72 5.00 6.82 -4.98
N LYS A 73 5.01 7.51 -3.83
CA LYS A 73 3.95 7.42 -2.80
C LYS A 73 2.57 7.79 -3.36
N LYS A 74 2.46 8.91 -4.08
CA LYS A 74 1.20 9.36 -4.67
C LYS A 74 0.70 8.37 -5.72
N VAL A 75 1.58 7.87 -6.57
CA VAL A 75 1.23 6.94 -7.65
C VAL A 75 0.87 5.56 -7.11
N ALA A 76 1.59 5.03 -6.11
CA ALA A 76 1.24 3.78 -5.44
C ALA A 76 -0.16 3.85 -4.79
N ARG A 77 -0.53 4.99 -4.18
CA ARG A 77 -1.90 5.20 -3.67
C ARG A 77 -2.96 5.21 -4.78
N LYS A 78 -2.64 5.71 -5.98
CA LYS A 78 -3.53 5.62 -7.15
C LYS A 78 -3.66 4.18 -7.63
N ALA A 79 -2.55 3.44 -7.71
CA ALA A 79 -2.54 2.02 -8.06
C ALA A 79 -3.46 1.22 -7.13
N LYS A 80 -3.33 1.40 -5.81
CA LYS A 80 -4.23 0.81 -4.80
C LYS A 80 -5.70 1.11 -5.08
N LYS A 81 -6.04 2.38 -5.35
CA LYS A 81 -7.43 2.79 -5.61
C LYS A 81 -8.00 2.13 -6.86
N SER A 82 -7.25 2.13 -7.95
CA SER A 82 -7.66 1.50 -9.22
C SER A 82 -7.82 -0.02 -9.04
N ALA A 83 -6.91 -0.69 -8.33
CA ALA A 83 -7.03 -2.12 -8.00
C ALA A 83 -8.30 -2.44 -7.18
N MET A 84 -8.61 -1.62 -6.18
CA MET A 84 -9.84 -1.79 -5.38
C MET A 84 -11.12 -1.56 -6.21
N GLN A 85 -11.07 -0.68 -7.21
CA GLN A 85 -12.17 -0.48 -8.16
C GLN A 85 -12.31 -1.68 -9.10
N ALA A 86 -11.19 -2.18 -9.63
CA ALA A 86 -11.15 -3.38 -10.46
C ALA A 86 -11.76 -4.59 -9.73
N ARG A 87 -11.34 -4.81 -8.48
CA ARG A 87 -11.89 -5.88 -7.63
C ARG A 87 -13.40 -5.76 -7.45
N ARG A 88 -13.91 -4.56 -7.13
CA ARG A 88 -15.35 -4.33 -6.95
C ARG A 88 -16.13 -4.65 -8.22
N LYS A 89 -15.73 -4.08 -9.35
CA LYS A 89 -16.37 -4.32 -10.65
C LYS A 89 -16.35 -5.81 -11.03
N ALA A 90 -15.26 -6.50 -10.74
CA ALA A 90 -15.14 -7.92 -11.04
C ALA A 90 -16.14 -8.76 -10.22
N ILE A 91 -16.28 -8.47 -8.93
CA ILE A 91 -17.27 -9.12 -8.06
C ILE A 91 -18.70 -8.81 -8.53
N GLU A 92 -18.99 -7.55 -8.86
CA GLU A 92 -20.31 -7.12 -9.37
C GLU A 92 -20.67 -7.79 -10.70
N SER A 93 -19.70 -8.04 -11.57
CA SER A 93 -19.91 -8.68 -12.89
C SER A 93 -20.02 -10.21 -12.82
N ALA A 94 -19.70 -10.81 -11.67
CA ALA A 94 -19.77 -12.25 -11.45
C ALA A 94 -21.13 -12.72 -10.90
N HIS A 95 -22.05 -11.80 -10.66
CA HIS A 95 -23.43 -12.01 -10.22
C HIS A 95 -24.41 -11.78 -11.36
#